data_AF-A0A857VBF8-F1
#
_entry.id   AF-A0A857VBF8-F1
#
_cell.length_a   1.000
_cell.length_b   1.000
_cell.length_c   1.000
_cell.angle_alpha   90.00
_cell.angle_beta   90.00
_cell.angle_gamma   90.00
#
_symmetry.space_group_name_H-M   'P 1'
#
loop_
_entity.id
_entity.type
_entity.pdbx_description
1 polymer ?
#
loop_
_entity_poly.entity_id
_entity_poly.type
_entity_poly.pdbx_seq_one_letter_code
_entity_poly.pdbx_strand_id
1 'polypeptide(L)'
;MNNGEDQYPQMTYKQVVKHCKYWADQIRHDGLDLLTTDYGAAIGVSYQLAYALYMQTWIDPQKYYHLYRVRIYAISIYNNYTDRASWEKLLELIDDLLEEYGKNNYPQMTYKQAVKHCKHWAEQIRADGLDLLTTNYVAAIGVSDQLVYPLYMQTWIDPQKYYHLYRVRTYAIDIDYNNYTDRALWEKLLELIDDLPEEYDKNNQYPQMTYKQAVKHCKHWAEQIRADGLDLLTTDWVAAIGVSDQLAYPLDMQEWISAPRYPDIYAIRYYAGVVDRDHTDRASWEKLLELIDKL
;
A
#
# COMPACT_ATOMS: atom_id res chain seq x y z
N MET A 1 -1.54 9.39 45.92
CA MET A 1 -2.90 9.06 45.45
C MET A 1 -3.29 10.19 44.50
N ASN A 2 -3.42 10.06 43.18
CA ASN A 2 -3.52 8.89 42.30
C ASN A 2 -2.48 9.04 41.17
N ASN A 3 -1.79 7.94 40.86
CA ASN A 3 -1.09 7.81 39.58
C ASN A 3 -2.16 7.85 38.50
N GLY A 4 -2.04 8.74 37.51
CA GLY A 4 -2.90 8.71 36.33
C GLY A 4 -2.69 7.38 35.63
N GLU A 5 -3.61 6.44 35.82
CA GLU A 5 -3.69 5.26 34.96
C GLU A 5 -3.98 5.78 33.55
N ASP A 6 -3.06 5.54 32.62
CA ASP A 6 -3.35 5.74 31.21
C ASP A 6 -4.64 4.96 30.91
N GLN A 7 -5.67 5.68 30.46
CA GLN A 7 -7.01 5.13 30.20
C GLN A 7 -6.98 3.94 29.22
N TYR A 8 -5.86 3.75 28.50
CA TYR A 8 -5.59 2.64 27.58
C TYR A 8 -4.15 2.14 27.74
N PRO A 9 -3.88 1.18 28.63
CA PRO A 9 -2.54 0.62 28.78
C PRO A 9 -2.10 -0.13 27.52
N GLN A 10 -0.79 -0.16 27.26
CA GLN A 10 -0.23 -1.00 26.20
C GLN A 10 -0.41 -2.48 26.58
N MET A 11 -1.15 -3.19 25.75
CA MET A 11 -1.49 -4.60 25.93
C MET A 11 -0.50 -5.48 25.15
N THR A 12 -0.17 -6.64 25.69
CA THR A 12 0.49 -7.71 24.92
C THR A 12 -0.46 -8.28 23.86
N TYR A 13 0.05 -8.96 22.84
CA TYR A 13 -0.77 -9.63 21.82
C TYR A 13 -1.89 -10.48 22.42
N LYS A 14 -1.57 -11.33 23.39
CA LYS A 14 -2.55 -12.19 24.06
C LYS A 14 -3.65 -11.40 24.79
N GLN A 15 -3.28 -10.28 25.41
CA GLN A 15 -4.23 -9.38 26.06
C GLN A 15 -5.14 -8.70 25.03
N VAL A 16 -4.60 -8.24 23.89
CA VAL A 16 -5.41 -7.64 22.83
C VAL A 16 -6.38 -8.65 22.22
N VAL A 17 -5.93 -9.86 21.89
CA VAL A 17 -6.82 -10.91 21.35
C VAL A 17 -7.95 -11.21 22.34
N LYS A 18 -7.64 -11.32 23.63
CA LYS A 18 -8.66 -11.52 24.67
C LYS A 18 -9.65 -10.35 24.75
N HIS A 19 -9.15 -9.11 24.61
CA HIS A 19 -9.99 -7.90 24.58
C HIS A 19 -10.92 -7.89 23.37
N CYS A 20 -10.42 -8.23 22.18
CA CYS A 20 -11.23 -8.37 20.97
C CYS A 20 -12.33 -9.42 21.15
N LYS A 21 -11.98 -10.63 21.61
CA LYS A 21 -12.95 -11.72 21.84
C LYS A 21 -14.03 -11.33 22.85
N TYR A 22 -13.63 -10.67 23.95
CA TYR A 22 -14.59 -10.15 24.94
C TYR A 22 -15.61 -9.20 24.31
N TRP A 23 -15.16 -8.23 23.52
CA TRP A 23 -16.07 -7.28 22.86
C TRP A 23 -16.89 -7.92 21.74
N ALA A 24 -16.37 -8.92 21.02
CA ALA A 24 -17.15 -9.70 20.08
C ALA A 24 -18.33 -10.42 20.78
N ASP A 25 -18.10 -10.97 21.97
CA ASP A 25 -19.18 -11.58 22.77
C ASP A 25 -20.20 -10.55 23.24
N GLN A 26 -19.78 -9.33 23.64
CA GLN A 26 -20.71 -8.25 23.98
C GLN A 26 -21.56 -7.83 22.76
N ILE A 27 -20.92 -7.64 21.60
CA ILE A 27 -21.60 -7.31 20.34
C ILE A 27 -22.66 -8.36 19.98
N ARG A 28 -22.33 -9.65 20.12
CA ARG A 28 -23.26 -10.75 19.86
C ARG A 28 -24.42 -10.80 20.86
N HIS A 29 -24.13 -10.50 22.13
CA HIS A 29 -25.13 -10.46 23.19
C HIS A 29 -26.14 -9.33 22.97
N ASP A 30 -25.65 -8.14 22.64
CA ASP A 30 -26.46 -6.94 22.45
C ASP A 30 -27.21 -6.96 21.11
N GLY A 31 -26.67 -7.69 20.13
CA GLY A 31 -27.26 -7.90 18.81
C GLY A 31 -26.90 -6.80 17.83
N LEU A 32 -26.60 -7.20 16.58
CA LEU A 32 -26.23 -6.27 15.51
C LEU A 32 -27.34 -5.28 15.15
N ASP A 33 -28.60 -5.66 15.35
CA ASP A 33 -29.74 -4.78 15.08
C ASP A 33 -29.74 -3.56 16.02
N LEU A 34 -29.33 -3.74 17.27
CA LEU A 34 -29.18 -2.62 18.21
C LEU A 34 -28.03 -1.70 17.79
N LEU A 35 -26.88 -2.26 17.44
CA LEU A 35 -25.69 -1.49 17.08
C LEU A 35 -25.82 -0.75 15.74
N THR A 36 -26.69 -1.22 14.84
CA THR A 36 -26.94 -0.56 13.55
C THR A 36 -28.05 0.50 13.63
N THR A 37 -28.78 0.59 14.75
CA THR A 37 -29.91 1.54 14.93
C THR A 37 -29.74 2.50 16.10
N ASP A 38 -28.92 2.17 17.09
CA ASP A 38 -28.60 3.02 18.24
C ASP A 38 -27.15 3.52 18.19
N TYR A 39 -27.01 4.81 17.86
CA TYR A 39 -25.73 5.50 17.80
C TYR A 39 -24.95 5.45 19.13
N GLY A 40 -25.66 5.53 20.26
CA GLY A 40 -25.03 5.52 21.59
C GLY A 40 -24.43 4.16 21.92
N ALA A 41 -25.14 3.08 21.60
CA ALA A 41 -24.63 1.72 21.74
C ALA A 41 -23.41 1.47 20.83
N ALA A 42 -23.51 1.89 19.56
CA ALA A 42 -22.41 1.77 18.59
C ALA A 42 -21.15 2.55 19.01
N ILE A 43 -21.31 3.78 19.48
CA ILE A 43 -20.22 4.60 20.00
C ILE A 43 -19.58 3.93 21.21
N GLY A 44 -20.39 3.40 22.14
CA GLY A 44 -19.92 2.74 23.34
C GLY A 44 -18.97 1.59 23.02
N VAL A 45 -19.39 0.70 22.10
CA VAL A 45 -18.56 -0.40 21.62
C VAL A 45 -17.32 0.11 20.88
N SER A 46 -17.47 1.12 20.02
CA SER A 46 -16.35 1.65 19.22
C SER A 46 -15.27 2.31 20.09
N TYR A 47 -15.62 3.05 21.13
CA TYR A 47 -14.64 3.62 22.06
C TYR A 47 -13.90 2.55 22.86
N GLN A 48 -14.56 1.45 23.18
CA GLN A 48 -13.96 0.42 24.02
C GLN A 48 -13.16 -0.60 23.21
N LEU A 49 -13.56 -0.87 21.97
CA LEU A 49 -12.86 -1.78 21.06
C LEU A 49 -11.93 -1.03 20.11
N ALA A 50 -12.47 -0.18 19.23
CA ALA A 50 -11.69 0.48 18.17
C ALA A 50 -10.62 1.41 18.72
N TYR A 51 -10.98 2.28 19.67
CA TYR A 51 -10.02 3.23 20.24
C TYR A 51 -8.94 2.51 21.06
N ALA A 52 -9.32 1.48 21.83
CA ALA A 52 -8.35 0.67 22.57
C ALA A 52 -7.32 -0.02 21.65
N LEU A 53 -7.76 -0.49 20.47
CA LEU A 53 -6.89 -1.06 19.44
C LEU A 53 -6.04 -0.01 18.72
N TYR A 54 -6.62 1.17 18.44
CA TYR A 54 -5.91 2.31 17.84
C TYR A 54 -4.72 2.73 18.70
N MET A 55 -4.88 2.74 20.02
CA MET A 55 -3.81 3.10 20.96
C MET A 55 -2.66 2.08 21.04
N GLN A 56 -2.81 0.89 20.45
CA GLN A 56 -1.75 -0.13 20.41
C GLN A 56 -0.80 0.14 19.22
N THR A 57 0.18 1.01 19.45
CA THR A 57 1.13 1.46 18.41
C THR A 57 2.05 0.35 17.91
N TRP A 58 2.18 -0.74 18.66
CA TRP A 58 3.01 -1.90 18.30
C TRP A 58 2.34 -2.86 17.31
N ILE A 59 1.03 -2.73 17.04
CA ILE A 59 0.32 -3.57 16.06
C ILE A 59 0.79 -3.18 14.65
N ASP A 60 1.87 -3.85 14.25
CA ASP A 60 2.52 -3.74 12.97
C ASP A 60 1.84 -4.66 11.94
N PRO A 61 1.51 -4.18 10.72
CA PRO A 61 0.84 -4.97 9.69
C PRO A 61 1.68 -6.13 9.13
N GLN A 62 3.02 -6.02 9.10
CA GLN A 62 3.92 -7.11 8.65
C GLN A 62 4.04 -8.22 9.69
N LYS A 63 3.83 -7.91 10.97
CA LYS A 63 3.97 -8.87 12.05
C LYS A 63 2.62 -9.39 12.53
N TYR A 64 1.65 -8.54 12.79
CA TYR A 64 0.40 -8.89 13.47
C TYR A 64 -0.83 -8.72 12.60
N TYR A 65 -0.77 -9.16 11.34
CA TYR A 65 -1.78 -8.79 10.36
C TYR A 65 -3.23 -9.11 10.72
N HIS A 66 -3.54 -10.33 11.17
CA HIS A 66 -4.92 -10.65 11.54
C HIS A 66 -5.46 -9.69 12.60
N LEU A 67 -4.60 -9.29 13.55
CA LEU A 67 -4.94 -8.30 14.56
C LEU A 67 -4.99 -6.87 14.01
N TYR A 68 -4.09 -6.54 13.08
CA TYR A 68 -4.13 -5.27 12.34
C TYR A 68 -5.46 -5.12 11.57
N ARG A 69 -5.97 -6.18 10.92
CA ARG A 69 -7.28 -6.17 10.24
C ARG A 69 -8.40 -5.86 11.22
N VAL A 70 -8.45 -6.56 12.35
CA VAL A 70 -9.45 -6.29 13.40
C VAL A 70 -9.40 -4.83 13.83
N ARG A 71 -8.21 -4.24 14.00
CA ARG A 71 -8.04 -2.81 14.31
C ARG A 71 -8.64 -1.92 13.22
N ILE A 72 -8.31 -2.14 11.94
CA ILE A 72 -8.79 -1.30 10.84
C ILE A 72 -10.32 -1.39 10.70
N TYR A 73 -10.90 -2.59 10.76
CA TYR A 73 -12.35 -2.76 10.69
C TYR A 73 -13.07 -2.14 11.89
N ALA A 74 -12.52 -2.29 13.10
CA ALA A 74 -13.09 -1.64 14.27
C ALA A 74 -13.09 -0.10 14.14
N ILE A 75 -12.01 0.49 13.60
CA ILE A 75 -11.93 1.94 13.34
C ILE A 75 -12.89 2.35 12.20
N SER A 76 -13.02 1.54 11.15
CA SER A 76 -13.95 1.77 10.05
C SER A 76 -15.38 1.89 10.53
N ILE A 77 -15.82 0.94 11.37
CA ILE A 77 -17.18 0.88 11.91
C ILE A 77 -17.52 2.14 12.70
N TYR A 78 -16.56 2.74 13.41
CA TYR A 78 -16.79 4.02 14.10
C TYR A 78 -17.29 5.12 13.14
N ASN A 79 -16.81 5.12 11.90
CA ASN A 79 -17.19 6.11 10.88
C ASN A 79 -18.46 5.72 10.08
N ASN A 80 -18.88 4.44 10.12
CA ASN A 80 -20.04 3.94 9.36
C ASN A 80 -20.80 2.81 10.08
N TYR A 81 -21.18 3.05 11.34
CA TYR A 81 -21.72 2.02 12.24
C TYR A 81 -23.10 1.47 11.82
N THR A 82 -23.81 2.14 10.92
CA THR A 82 -25.11 1.66 10.41
C THR A 82 -24.97 0.49 9.44
N ASP A 83 -23.76 0.24 8.91
CA ASP A 83 -23.53 -0.87 8.00
C ASP A 83 -23.37 -2.19 8.76
N ARG A 84 -24.41 -3.03 8.68
CA ARG A 84 -24.42 -4.37 9.29
C ARG A 84 -23.30 -5.26 8.77
N ALA A 85 -22.98 -5.18 7.48
CA ALA A 85 -21.96 -6.04 6.86
C ALA A 85 -20.57 -5.79 7.47
N SER A 86 -20.25 -4.53 7.78
CA SER A 86 -19.03 -4.16 8.49
C SER A 86 -18.93 -4.84 9.86
N TRP A 87 -20.00 -4.83 10.65
CA TRP A 87 -20.01 -5.50 11.96
C TRP A 87 -19.86 -7.01 11.85
N GLU A 88 -20.57 -7.64 10.91
CA GLU A 88 -20.45 -9.08 10.65
C GLU A 88 -19.01 -9.44 10.26
N LYS A 89 -18.38 -8.61 9.42
CA LYS A 89 -16.98 -8.80 9.04
C LYS A 89 -16.01 -8.62 10.20
N LEU A 90 -16.21 -7.61 11.05
CA LEU A 90 -15.40 -7.43 12.25
C LEU A 90 -15.45 -8.67 13.16
N LEU A 91 -16.64 -9.25 13.37
CA LEU A 91 -16.80 -10.45 14.18
C LEU A 91 -16.08 -11.66 13.57
N GLU A 92 -16.21 -11.86 12.26
CA GLU A 92 -15.47 -12.90 11.51
C GLU A 92 -13.95 -12.77 11.73
N LEU A 93 -13.42 -11.55 11.61
CA LEU A 93 -11.99 -11.29 11.79
C LEU A 93 -11.51 -11.53 13.22
N ILE A 94 -12.36 -11.26 14.22
CA ILE A 94 -12.05 -11.53 15.63
C ILE A 94 -12.03 -13.03 15.89
N ASP A 95 -12.94 -13.79 15.28
CA ASP A 95 -13.00 -15.26 15.42
C ASP A 95 -11.75 -15.94 14.84
N ASP A 96 -11.21 -15.39 13.76
CA ASP A 96 -9.97 -15.87 13.13
C ASP A 96 -8.69 -15.51 13.91
N LEU A 97 -8.77 -14.74 15.00
CA LEU A 97 -7.61 -14.39 15.82
C LEU A 97 -7.07 -15.61 16.59
N LEU A 98 -5.82 -15.96 16.31
CA LEU A 98 -5.06 -16.95 17.07
C LEU A 98 -4.74 -16.42 18.47
N GLU A 99 -4.89 -17.26 19.49
CA GLU A 99 -4.61 -16.90 20.90
C GLU A 99 -3.12 -16.71 21.19
N GLU A 100 -2.28 -17.34 20.39
CA GLU A 100 -0.83 -17.20 20.43
C GLU A 100 -0.33 -16.74 19.06
N TYR A 101 0.59 -15.79 19.09
CA TYR A 101 1.26 -15.33 17.87
C TYR A 101 2.28 -16.37 17.42
N GLY A 102 1.96 -17.14 16.38
CA GLY A 102 2.92 -17.96 15.65
C GLY A 102 3.81 -17.11 14.75
N LYS A 103 5.02 -17.58 14.40
CA LYS A 103 5.83 -16.94 13.34
C LYS A 103 4.95 -16.76 12.11
N ASN A 104 5.06 -15.59 11.48
CA ASN A 104 4.22 -15.23 10.34
C ASN A 104 4.43 -16.25 9.20
N ASN A 105 3.48 -17.17 9.05
CA ASN A 105 3.55 -18.30 8.12
C ASN A 105 2.79 -17.99 6.83
N TYR A 106 2.69 -16.71 6.45
CA TYR A 106 1.94 -16.33 5.25
C TYR A 106 2.51 -17.06 4.03
N PRO A 107 1.68 -17.79 3.26
CA PRO A 107 2.16 -18.57 2.13
C PRO A 107 2.97 -17.69 1.18
N GLN A 108 4.22 -18.09 0.95
CA GLN A 108 5.05 -17.42 -0.04
C GLN A 108 4.63 -17.94 -1.41
N MET A 109 4.19 -17.03 -2.26
CA MET A 109 3.86 -17.28 -3.65
C MET A 109 5.14 -17.29 -4.48
N THR A 110 5.18 -18.12 -5.52
CA THR A 110 6.11 -17.92 -6.64
C THR A 110 5.70 -16.68 -7.44
N TYR A 111 6.60 -16.14 -8.26
CA TYR A 111 6.28 -15.04 -9.18
C TYR A 111 5.02 -15.29 -10.00
N LYS A 112 4.91 -16.47 -10.63
CA LYS A 112 3.76 -16.86 -11.44
C LYS A 112 2.46 -16.90 -10.63
N GLN A 113 2.52 -17.35 -9.37
CA GLN A 113 1.36 -17.34 -8.48
C GLN A 113 0.95 -15.92 -8.09
N ALA A 114 1.92 -15.03 -7.79
CA ALA A 114 1.65 -13.64 -7.48
C ALA A 114 1.03 -12.88 -8.68
N VAL A 115 1.55 -13.08 -9.89
CA VAL A 115 0.95 -12.49 -11.12
C VAL A 115 -0.47 -13.00 -11.34
N LYS A 116 -0.68 -14.32 -11.22
CA LYS A 116 -2.03 -14.89 -11.34
C LYS A 116 -3.00 -14.32 -10.31
N HIS A 117 -2.53 -14.14 -9.08
CA HIS A 117 -3.30 -13.53 -7.99
C HIS A 117 -3.67 -12.07 -8.30
N CYS A 118 -2.72 -11.27 -8.81
CA CYS A 118 -2.99 -9.90 -9.27
C CYS A 118 -4.05 -9.86 -10.38
N LYS A 119 -3.88 -10.68 -11.42
CA LYS A 119 -4.82 -10.74 -12.56
C LYS A 119 -6.23 -11.15 -12.12
N HIS A 120 -6.34 -12.14 -11.23
CA HIS A 120 -7.62 -12.56 -10.67
C HIS A 120 -8.35 -11.41 -9.96
N TRP A 121 -7.63 -10.64 -9.13
CA TRP A 121 -8.22 -9.51 -8.42
C TRP A 121 -8.49 -8.31 -9.31
N ALA A 122 -7.70 -8.07 -10.36
CA ALA A 122 -8.04 -7.07 -11.38
C ALA A 122 -9.36 -7.41 -12.08
N GLU A 123 -9.63 -8.69 -12.38
CA GLU A 123 -10.92 -9.12 -12.91
C GLU A 123 -12.06 -8.88 -11.92
N GLN A 124 -11.87 -9.16 -10.63
CA GLN A 124 -12.87 -8.89 -9.59
C GLN A 124 -13.16 -7.38 -9.45
N ILE A 125 -12.10 -6.55 -9.37
CA ILE A 125 -12.22 -5.08 -9.31
C ILE A 125 -13.03 -4.54 -10.50
N ARG A 126 -12.77 -5.06 -11.71
CA ARG A 126 -13.52 -4.67 -12.91
C ARG A 126 -14.97 -5.11 -12.87
N ALA A 127 -15.25 -6.29 -12.32
CA ALA A 127 -16.60 -6.83 -12.18
C ALA A 127 -17.43 -6.04 -11.16
N ASP A 128 -16.82 -5.68 -10.03
CA ASP A 128 -17.44 -4.86 -8.97
C ASP A 128 -17.64 -3.40 -9.41
N GLY A 129 -16.75 -2.91 -10.27
CA GLY A 129 -16.76 -1.55 -10.81
C GLY A 129 -16.06 -0.56 -9.89
N LEU A 130 -15.25 0.32 -10.49
CA LEU A 130 -14.47 1.31 -9.73
C LEU A 130 -15.35 2.27 -8.93
N ASP A 131 -16.55 2.58 -9.41
CA ASP A 131 -17.49 3.45 -8.70
C ASP A 131 -17.85 2.90 -7.31
N LEU A 132 -17.99 1.57 -7.18
CA LEU A 132 -18.23 0.92 -5.90
C LEU A 132 -17.03 1.10 -4.96
N LEU A 133 -15.82 0.85 -5.45
CA LEU A 133 -14.60 0.93 -4.63
C LEU A 133 -14.28 2.36 -4.20
N THR A 134 -14.56 3.36 -5.05
CA THR A 134 -14.28 4.76 -4.74
C THR A 134 -15.32 5.39 -3.79
N THR A 135 -16.45 4.71 -3.55
CA THR A 135 -17.55 5.24 -2.71
C THR A 135 -17.87 4.35 -1.50
N ASN A 136 -17.45 3.09 -1.50
CA ASN A 136 -17.67 2.14 -0.42
C ASN A 136 -16.34 1.67 0.16
N TYR A 137 -15.98 2.25 1.29
CA TYR A 137 -14.76 1.91 2.03
C TYR A 137 -14.66 0.42 2.39
N VAL A 138 -15.77 -0.24 2.71
CA VAL A 138 -15.79 -1.66 3.09
C VAL A 138 -15.44 -2.53 1.89
N ALA A 139 -15.97 -2.18 0.71
CA ALA A 139 -15.62 -2.86 -0.54
C ALA A 139 -14.14 -2.63 -0.89
N ALA A 140 -13.65 -1.39 -0.75
CA ALA A 140 -12.25 -1.06 -0.99
C ALA A 140 -11.29 -1.80 -0.05
N ILE A 141 -11.55 -1.84 1.26
CA ILE A 141 -10.75 -2.62 2.22
C ILE A 141 -10.86 -4.12 1.90
N GLY A 142 -12.05 -4.61 1.52
CA GLY A 142 -12.24 -6.01 1.16
C GLY A 142 -11.35 -6.44 0.00
N VAL A 143 -11.26 -5.62 -1.05
CA VAL A 143 -10.31 -5.82 -2.16
C VAL A 143 -8.87 -5.70 -1.67
N SER A 144 -8.56 -4.69 -0.85
CA SER A 144 -7.23 -4.47 -0.31
C SER A 144 -6.69 -5.68 0.49
N ASP A 145 -7.50 -6.19 1.42
CA ASP A 145 -7.19 -7.37 2.24
C ASP A 145 -6.80 -8.58 1.41
N GLN A 146 -7.36 -8.68 0.20
CA GLN A 146 -7.24 -9.85 -0.64
C GLN A 146 -6.28 -9.70 -1.81
N LEU A 147 -5.96 -8.48 -2.25
CA LEU A 147 -4.97 -8.20 -3.30
C LEU A 147 -3.67 -7.65 -2.72
N VAL A 148 -3.78 -6.58 -1.93
CA VAL A 148 -2.66 -5.76 -1.46
C VAL A 148 -1.84 -6.54 -0.44
N TYR A 149 -2.52 -7.10 0.55
CA TYR A 149 -1.84 -7.74 1.66
C TYR A 149 -1.09 -9.03 1.27
N PRO A 150 -1.65 -9.95 0.47
CA PRO A 150 -0.89 -11.13 0.04
C PRO A 150 0.38 -10.75 -0.72
N LEU A 151 0.37 -9.65 -1.47
CA LEU A 151 1.56 -9.10 -2.14
C LEU A 151 2.54 -8.44 -1.17
N TYR A 152 2.03 -7.70 -0.17
CA TYR A 152 2.83 -7.09 0.89
C TYR A 152 3.68 -8.11 1.65
N MET A 153 3.10 -9.29 1.92
CA MET A 153 3.75 -10.37 2.66
C MET A 153 4.80 -11.16 1.88
N GLN A 154 4.95 -10.89 0.59
CA GLN A 154 5.97 -11.54 -0.23
C GLN A 154 7.33 -10.88 0.01
N THR A 155 8.12 -11.50 0.88
CA THR A 155 9.44 -10.99 1.28
C THR A 155 10.48 -11.03 0.15
N TRP A 156 10.20 -11.80 -0.90
CA TRP A 156 11.09 -11.98 -2.05
C TRP A 156 10.86 -10.96 -3.18
N ILE A 157 9.78 -10.18 -3.16
CA ILE A 157 9.52 -9.13 -4.18
C ILE A 157 10.52 -7.99 -3.95
N ASP A 158 11.66 -8.16 -4.60
CA ASP A 158 12.75 -7.21 -4.67
C ASP A 158 12.47 -6.18 -5.78
N PRO A 159 12.65 -4.86 -5.50
CA PRO A 159 12.36 -3.81 -6.46
C PRO A 159 13.22 -3.90 -7.73
N GLN A 160 14.44 -4.43 -7.66
CA GLN A 160 15.35 -4.52 -8.81
C GLN A 160 15.10 -5.77 -9.66
N LYS A 161 14.69 -6.87 -9.02
CA LYS A 161 14.44 -8.14 -9.72
C LYS A 161 13.02 -8.28 -10.21
N TYR A 162 12.02 -7.72 -9.54
CA TYR A 162 10.61 -7.98 -9.85
C TYR A 162 9.84 -6.69 -10.06
N TYR A 163 10.38 -5.78 -10.88
CA TYR A 163 9.90 -4.40 -11.00
C TYR A 163 8.39 -4.27 -11.14
N HIS A 164 7.82 -4.87 -12.18
CA HIS A 164 6.41 -4.67 -12.51
C HIS A 164 5.52 -5.14 -11.35
N LEU A 165 5.90 -6.25 -10.70
CA LEU A 165 5.19 -6.76 -9.53
C LEU A 165 5.43 -5.90 -8.29
N TYR A 166 6.63 -5.33 -8.13
CA TYR A 166 6.94 -4.37 -7.10
C TYR A 166 6.05 -3.11 -7.24
N ARG A 167 5.89 -2.57 -8.45
CA ARG A 167 4.99 -1.42 -8.71
C ARG A 167 3.55 -1.73 -8.38
N VAL A 168 3.04 -2.87 -8.85
CA VAL A 168 1.68 -3.32 -8.50
C VAL A 168 1.52 -3.36 -6.99
N ARG A 169 2.49 -3.94 -6.26
CA ARG A 169 2.47 -3.96 -4.80
C ARG A 169 2.49 -2.55 -4.19
N THR A 170 3.34 -1.64 -4.67
CA THR A 170 3.43 -0.27 -4.14
C THR A 170 2.15 0.51 -4.34
N TYR A 171 1.57 0.48 -5.56
CA TYR A 171 0.30 1.14 -5.85
C TYR A 171 -0.86 0.54 -5.07
N ALA A 172 -0.89 -0.80 -4.95
CA ALA A 172 -1.89 -1.50 -4.16
C ALA A 172 -1.82 -1.04 -2.68
N ILE A 173 -0.63 -0.92 -2.11
CA ILE A 173 -0.43 -0.41 -0.75
C ILE A 173 -0.88 1.06 -0.64
N ASP A 174 -0.51 1.92 -1.58
CA ASP A 174 -0.86 3.33 -1.47
C ASP A 174 -2.38 3.58 -1.48
N ILE A 175 -3.10 2.85 -2.33
CA ILE A 175 -4.58 2.86 -2.36
C ILE A 175 -5.16 2.49 -0.99
N ASP A 176 -4.60 1.47 -0.33
CA ASP A 176 -5.05 1.00 1.00
C ASP A 176 -4.86 2.06 2.10
N TYR A 177 -3.70 2.71 2.13
CA TYR A 177 -3.34 3.60 3.23
C TYR A 177 -3.80 5.04 3.06
N ASN A 178 -3.82 5.55 1.83
CA ASN A 178 -3.86 7.00 1.63
C ASN A 178 -5.08 7.48 0.84
N ASN A 179 -5.57 6.76 -0.18
CA ASN A 179 -6.46 7.36 -1.18
C ASN A 179 -7.41 6.36 -1.89
N TYR A 180 -8.06 5.44 -1.17
CA TYR A 180 -8.98 4.47 -1.80
C TYR A 180 -10.14 5.11 -2.60
N THR A 181 -10.49 6.37 -2.33
CA THR A 181 -11.52 7.12 -3.06
C THR A 181 -11.03 7.67 -4.40
N ASP A 182 -9.72 7.66 -4.64
CA ASP A 182 -9.13 8.16 -5.88
C ASP A 182 -9.23 7.11 -6.99
N ARG A 183 -10.14 7.38 -7.93
CA ARG A 183 -10.35 6.53 -9.11
C ARG A 183 -9.08 6.38 -9.96
N ALA A 184 -8.27 7.43 -10.10
CA ALA A 184 -7.09 7.40 -10.95
C ALA A 184 -6.05 6.41 -10.43
N LEU A 185 -5.93 6.25 -9.11
CA LEU A 185 -5.06 5.25 -8.51
C LEU A 185 -5.51 3.83 -8.82
N TRP A 186 -6.81 3.54 -8.73
CA TRP A 186 -7.35 2.23 -9.10
C TRP A 186 -7.17 1.93 -10.58
N GLU A 187 -7.41 2.91 -11.46
CA GLU A 187 -7.18 2.76 -12.90
C GLU A 187 -5.71 2.48 -13.19
N LYS A 188 -4.79 3.18 -12.50
CA LYS A 188 -3.36 2.94 -12.63
C LYS A 188 -2.93 1.58 -12.12
N LEU A 189 -3.46 1.12 -10.98
CA LEU A 189 -3.21 -0.21 -10.46
C LEU A 189 -3.64 -1.30 -11.47
N LEU A 190 -4.81 -1.13 -12.09
CA LEU A 190 -5.29 -2.06 -13.12
C LEU A 190 -4.41 -2.08 -14.36
N GLU A 191 -3.95 -0.92 -14.85
CA GLU A 191 -2.99 -0.79 -15.94
C GLU A 191 -1.69 -1.56 -15.62
N LEU A 192 -1.13 -1.34 -14.42
CA LEU A 192 0.09 -2.01 -13.98
C LEU A 192 -0.07 -3.54 -13.89
N ILE A 193 -1.26 -4.02 -13.49
CA ILE A 193 -1.55 -5.45 -13.44
C ILE A 193 -1.66 -6.05 -14.86
N ASP A 194 -2.26 -5.33 -15.80
CA ASP A 194 -2.35 -5.79 -17.20
C ASP A 194 -0.96 -5.90 -17.84
N ASP A 195 -0.05 -4.99 -17.49
CA ASP A 195 1.33 -4.96 -17.96
C ASP A 195 2.26 -5.96 -17.25
N LEU A 196 1.76 -6.75 -16.28
CA LEU A 196 2.57 -7.75 -15.59
C LEU A 196 3.02 -8.87 -16.56
N PRO A 197 4.34 -9.11 -16.71
CA PRO A 197 4.82 -10.23 -17.51
C PRO A 197 4.39 -11.56 -16.87
N GLU A 198 3.95 -12.51 -17.70
CA GLU A 198 3.47 -13.82 -17.21
C GLU A 198 4.59 -14.70 -16.66
N GLU A 199 5.80 -14.50 -17.16
CA GLU A 199 6.99 -15.19 -16.72
C GLU A 199 8.08 -14.19 -16.33
N TYR A 200 8.81 -14.52 -15.28
CA TYR A 200 9.98 -13.75 -14.90
C TYR A 200 11.15 -14.13 -15.82
N ASP A 201 11.45 -13.27 -16.80
CA ASP A 201 12.65 -13.38 -17.61
C ASP A 201 13.72 -12.42 -17.09
N LYS A 202 14.64 -12.99 -16.29
CA LYS A 202 15.81 -12.29 -15.72
C LYS A 202 16.69 -11.59 -16.77
N ASN A 203 16.58 -11.95 -18.05
CA ASN A 203 17.41 -11.38 -19.12
C ASN A 203 16.70 -10.25 -19.90
N ASN A 204 15.44 -9.93 -19.58
CA ASN A 204 14.55 -9.28 -20.54
C ASN A 204 13.69 -8.15 -19.97
N GLN A 205 13.77 -7.85 -18.66
CA GLN A 205 12.94 -6.78 -18.08
C GLN A 205 13.44 -5.37 -18.40
N TYR A 206 14.76 -5.15 -18.47
CA TYR A 206 15.33 -3.89 -18.96
C TYR A 206 16.62 -4.18 -19.75
N PRO A 207 16.63 -3.96 -21.08
CA PRO A 207 17.85 -4.13 -21.86
C PRO A 207 18.93 -3.18 -21.33
N GLN A 208 20.14 -3.70 -21.17
CA GLN A 208 21.28 -2.87 -20.78
C GLN A 208 21.48 -1.79 -21.85
N MET A 209 21.31 -0.55 -21.45
CA MET A 209 21.54 0.62 -22.27
C MET A 209 23.04 0.86 -22.37
N THR A 210 23.50 1.21 -23.56
CA THR A 210 24.80 1.89 -23.68
C THR A 210 24.73 3.26 -23.02
N TYR A 211 25.87 3.86 -22.68
CA TYR A 211 25.93 5.24 -22.16
C TYR A 211 25.11 6.22 -23.00
N LYS A 212 25.23 6.14 -24.34
CA LYS A 212 24.48 7.00 -25.27
C LYS A 212 22.97 6.81 -25.19
N GLN A 213 22.51 5.57 -24.99
CA GLN A 213 21.07 5.28 -24.81
C GLN A 213 20.57 5.80 -23.47
N ALA A 214 21.33 5.63 -22.38
CA ALA A 214 20.96 6.16 -21.07
C ALA A 214 20.89 7.70 -21.07
N VAL A 215 21.85 8.38 -21.73
CA VAL A 215 21.77 9.84 -21.92
C VAL A 215 20.52 10.25 -22.70
N LYS A 216 20.19 9.53 -23.78
CA LYS A 216 18.96 9.80 -24.56
C LYS A 216 17.70 9.61 -23.71
N HIS A 217 17.66 8.57 -22.88
CA HIS A 217 16.59 8.30 -21.93
C HIS A 217 16.41 9.45 -20.93
N CYS A 218 17.49 9.89 -20.30
CA CYS A 218 17.47 11.03 -19.37
C CYS A 218 16.93 12.30 -20.04
N LYS A 219 17.42 12.62 -21.24
CA LYS A 219 16.99 13.83 -21.97
C LYS A 219 15.51 13.78 -22.34
N HIS A 220 15.03 12.63 -22.82
CA HIS A 220 13.61 12.45 -23.14
C HIS A 220 12.70 12.69 -21.93
N TRP A 221 13.03 12.08 -20.79
CA TRP A 221 12.21 12.26 -19.59
C TRP A 221 12.37 13.65 -18.95
N ALA A 222 13.52 14.31 -19.10
CA ALA A 222 13.66 15.71 -18.72
C ALA A 222 12.78 16.64 -19.58
N GLU A 223 12.59 16.34 -20.87
CA GLU A 223 11.62 17.06 -21.71
C GLU A 223 10.18 16.82 -21.22
N GLN A 224 9.83 15.59 -20.85
CA GLN A 224 8.51 15.26 -20.31
C GLN A 224 8.24 15.97 -18.98
N ILE A 225 9.19 15.94 -18.03
CA ILE A 225 9.11 16.66 -16.75
C ILE A 225 8.83 18.16 -16.98
N ARG A 226 9.49 18.76 -17.97
CA ARG A 226 9.27 20.18 -18.31
C ARG A 226 7.93 20.43 -18.97
N ALA A 227 7.43 19.49 -19.77
CA ALA A 227 6.13 19.59 -20.43
C ALA A 227 4.99 19.52 -19.40
N ASP A 228 5.09 18.61 -18.44
CA ASP A 228 4.12 18.46 -17.34
C ASP A 228 4.22 19.63 -16.34
N GLY A 229 5.44 20.07 -16.07
CA GLY A 229 5.74 21.18 -15.18
C GLY A 229 5.85 20.76 -13.71
N LEU A 230 6.82 21.34 -12.99
CA LEU A 230 7.08 20.96 -11.60
C LEU A 230 5.91 21.30 -10.66
N ASP A 231 5.08 22.28 -10.99
CA ASP A 231 3.90 22.61 -10.19
C ASP A 231 2.90 21.44 -10.18
N LEU A 232 2.71 20.79 -11.33
CA LEU A 232 1.88 19.58 -11.43
C LEU A 232 2.56 18.43 -10.69
N LEU A 233 3.83 18.14 -10.98
CA LEU A 233 4.53 16.97 -10.42
C LEU A 233 4.76 17.05 -8.89
N THR A 234 4.68 18.23 -8.29
CA THR A 234 4.79 18.38 -6.82
C THR A 234 3.44 18.36 -6.11
N THR A 235 2.32 18.33 -6.84
CA THR A 235 0.97 18.36 -6.28
C THR A 235 0.10 17.18 -6.73
N ASP A 236 0.35 16.63 -7.91
CA ASP A 236 -0.27 15.44 -8.45
C ASP A 236 0.69 14.26 -8.36
N TRP A 237 0.45 13.42 -7.37
CA TRP A 237 1.27 12.26 -7.06
C TRP A 237 1.26 11.19 -8.17
N VAL A 238 0.13 11.03 -8.88
CA VAL A 238 0.00 10.04 -9.97
C VAL A 238 0.83 10.45 -11.17
N ALA A 239 0.75 11.74 -11.55
CA ALA A 239 1.59 12.30 -12.59
C ALA A 239 3.08 12.20 -12.21
N ALA A 240 3.41 12.52 -10.95
CA ALA A 240 4.77 12.48 -10.45
C ALA A 240 5.40 11.09 -10.53
N ILE A 241 4.70 10.06 -10.02
CA ILE A 241 5.19 8.68 -10.10
C ILE A 241 5.28 8.21 -11.54
N GLY A 242 4.27 8.53 -12.36
CA GLY A 242 4.28 8.17 -13.77
C GLY A 242 5.56 8.58 -14.48
N VAL A 243 6.10 9.76 -14.14
CA VAL A 243 7.31 10.33 -14.73
C VAL A 243 8.59 9.91 -14.00
N SER A 244 8.61 9.89 -12.66
CA SER A 244 9.79 9.54 -11.87
C SER A 244 10.19 8.08 -12.09
N ASP A 245 9.22 7.14 -12.07
CA ASP A 245 9.46 5.72 -12.27
C ASP A 245 10.15 5.46 -13.61
N GLN A 246 9.62 6.10 -14.66
CA GLN A 246 10.10 5.88 -16.01
C GLN A 246 11.50 6.43 -16.24
N LEU A 247 11.90 7.47 -15.50
CA LEU A 247 13.26 7.97 -15.53
C LEU A 247 14.20 7.15 -14.63
N ALA A 248 13.86 7.02 -13.35
CA ALA A 248 14.72 6.46 -12.31
C ALA A 248 14.98 4.98 -12.54
N TYR A 249 13.93 4.21 -12.81
CA TYR A 249 14.03 2.76 -12.80
C TYR A 249 14.89 2.19 -13.93
N PRO A 250 14.75 2.63 -15.20
CA PRO A 250 15.66 2.17 -16.25
C PRO A 250 17.12 2.50 -15.98
N LEU A 251 17.42 3.58 -15.24
CA LEU A 251 18.77 3.91 -14.81
C LEU A 251 19.25 3.03 -13.65
N ASP A 252 18.38 2.68 -12.71
CA ASP A 252 18.69 1.78 -11.61
C ASP A 252 19.06 0.37 -12.07
N MET A 253 18.49 -0.09 -13.20
CA MET A 253 18.77 -1.41 -13.77
C MET A 253 20.10 -1.49 -14.53
N GLN A 254 20.82 -0.39 -14.71
CA GLN A 254 22.07 -0.39 -15.45
C GLN A 254 23.23 -0.81 -14.56
N GLU A 255 23.71 -2.05 -14.74
CA GLU A 255 24.78 -2.63 -13.91
C GLU A 255 26.10 -1.86 -14.03
N TRP A 256 26.29 -1.15 -15.13
CA TRP A 256 27.51 -0.39 -15.41
C TRP A 256 27.52 1.02 -14.81
N ILE A 257 26.37 1.56 -14.38
CA ILE A 257 26.29 2.90 -13.79
C ILE A 257 26.87 2.87 -12.37
N SER A 258 28.04 3.49 -12.20
CA SER A 258 28.74 3.54 -10.93
C SER A 258 29.48 4.87 -10.77
N ALA A 259 29.50 5.40 -9.53
CA ALA A 259 30.16 6.67 -9.22
C ALA A 259 31.63 6.74 -9.69
N PRO A 260 32.46 5.69 -9.54
CA PRO A 260 33.87 5.76 -9.94
C PRO A 260 34.11 5.82 -11.45
N ARG A 261 33.16 5.34 -12.27
CA ARG A 261 33.34 5.25 -13.74
C ARG A 261 32.50 6.25 -14.51
N TYR A 262 31.30 6.55 -14.02
CA TYR A 262 30.33 7.42 -14.69
C TYR A 262 29.65 8.35 -13.66
N PRO A 263 30.39 9.31 -13.09
CA PRO A 263 29.93 10.13 -11.97
C PRO A 263 28.67 10.94 -12.31
N ASP A 264 28.58 11.51 -13.52
CA ASP A 264 27.47 12.37 -13.91
C ASP A 264 26.15 11.59 -14.02
N ILE A 265 26.17 10.47 -14.75
CA ILE A 265 24.97 9.64 -14.89
C ILE A 265 24.61 8.92 -13.59
N TYR A 266 25.61 8.62 -12.73
CA TYR A 266 25.37 8.11 -11.39
C TYR A 266 24.67 9.14 -10.50
N ALA A 267 25.06 10.42 -10.59
CA ALA A 267 24.40 11.49 -9.85
C ALA A 267 22.94 11.68 -10.32
N ILE A 268 22.69 11.57 -11.64
CA ILE A 268 21.34 11.62 -12.19
C ILE A 268 20.51 10.44 -11.69
N ARG A 269 21.03 9.22 -11.77
CA ARG A 269 20.39 8.02 -11.22
C ARG A 269 20.04 8.21 -9.74
N TYR A 270 20.97 8.74 -8.95
CA TYR A 270 20.74 9.02 -7.53
C TYR A 270 19.59 10.00 -7.32
N TYR A 271 19.60 11.16 -7.99
CA TYR A 271 18.55 12.17 -7.84
C TYR A 271 17.22 11.72 -8.44
N ALA A 272 17.22 10.90 -9.48
CA ALA A 272 16.02 10.25 -10.00
C ALA A 272 15.38 9.37 -8.93
N GLY A 273 16.17 8.61 -8.17
CA GLY A 273 15.68 7.86 -7.01
C GLY A 273 15.35 8.71 -5.78
N VAL A 274 15.77 9.97 -5.71
CA VAL A 274 15.35 10.90 -4.64
C VAL A 274 13.95 11.45 -4.94
N VAL A 275 13.73 11.95 -6.16
CA VAL A 275 12.41 12.45 -6.57
C VAL A 275 11.35 11.35 -6.56
N ASP A 276 11.74 10.12 -6.85
CA ASP A 276 10.85 8.94 -6.81
C ASP A 276 10.41 8.58 -5.38
N ARG A 277 11.20 8.97 -4.36
CA ARG A 277 10.84 8.75 -2.95
C ARG A 277 10.03 9.90 -2.36
N ASP A 278 10.32 11.12 -2.79
CA ASP A 278 9.62 12.33 -2.36
C ASP A 278 9.34 13.23 -3.57
N HIS A 279 8.20 12.97 -4.20
CA HIS A 279 7.72 13.72 -5.35
C HIS A 279 7.40 15.18 -5.02
N THR A 280 7.16 15.50 -3.75
CA THR A 280 6.77 16.85 -3.33
C THR A 280 7.97 17.80 -3.21
N ASP A 281 9.19 17.25 -3.14
CA ASP A 281 10.41 18.05 -3.05
C ASP A 281 10.80 18.64 -4.41
N ARG A 282 10.29 19.84 -4.67
CA ARG A 282 10.63 20.64 -5.86
C ARG A 282 12.14 20.79 -6.05
N ALA A 283 12.91 20.97 -4.97
CA ALA A 283 14.35 21.21 -5.08
C ALA A 283 15.08 19.99 -5.64
N SER A 284 14.62 18.78 -5.29
CA SER A 284 15.15 17.54 -5.87
C SER A 284 14.83 17.41 -7.35
N TRP A 285 13.63 17.80 -7.79
CA TRP A 285 13.28 17.84 -9.23
C TRP A 285 14.14 18.84 -10.00
N GLU A 286 14.31 20.05 -9.48
CA GLU A 286 15.17 21.07 -10.09
C GLU A 286 16.62 20.59 -10.18
N LYS A 287 17.11 19.94 -9.12
CA LYS A 287 18.46 19.40 -9.11
C LYS A 287 18.66 18.27 -10.12
N LEU A 288 17.67 17.40 -10.25
CA LEU A 288 17.66 16.34 -11.25
C LEU A 288 17.75 16.91 -12.67
N LEU A 289 16.92 17.90 -13.00
CA LEU A 289 16.95 18.56 -14.31
C LEU A 289 18.30 19.25 -14.57
N GLU A 290 18.86 19.96 -13.58
CA GLU A 290 20.18 20.60 -13.67
C GLU A 290 21.30 19.60 -13.98
N LEU A 291 21.23 18.39 -13.41
CA LEU A 291 22.20 17.33 -13.67
C LEU A 291 22.04 16.76 -15.09
N ILE A 292 20.81 16.54 -15.53
CA ILE A 292 20.52 16.04 -16.89
C ILE A 292 20.99 17.03 -17.96
N ASP A 293 20.88 18.34 -17.72
CA ASP A 293 21.32 19.39 -18.64
C ASP A 293 22.83 19.45 -18.85
N LYS A 294 23.61 18.79 -17.97
CA LYS A 294 25.08 18.70 -18.08
C LYS A 294 25.54 17.51 -18.92
N LEU A 295 24.65 16.59 -19.32
CA LEU A 295 24.95 15.44 -20.18
C LEU A 295 25.06 15.82 -21.66
#